data_AF-L0KCM1-F1
#
_entry.id   AF-L0KCM1-F1
#
_cell.length_a   1.000
_cell.length_b   1.000
_cell.length_c   1.000
_cell.angle_alpha   90.00
_cell.angle_beta   90.00
_cell.angle_gamma   90.00
#
_symmetry.space_group_name_H-M   'P 1'
#
loop_
_entity.id
_entity.type
_entity.pdbx_description
1 polymer ?
#
loop_
_entity_poly.entity_id
_entity_poly.type
_entity_poly.pdbx_seq_one_letter_code
_entity_poly.pdbx_strand_id
1 'polypeptide(L)'
;MKRITIFCLVVAILAIQAPVALAQTVKVDSKVVKVDQKELIELASSEKFDSLQLVLKKLVQQNLSTEKKIKSVKLKKITIINFKYSLDNILKIYYQLQ
;
A
#
# COMPACT_ATOMS: atom_id res chain seq x y z
N MET A 1 -12.64 11.14 -51.94
CA MET A 1 -11.76 10.55 -50.90
C MET A 1 -11.33 11.53 -49.78
N LYS A 2 -11.81 12.77 -49.70
CA LYS A 2 -11.41 13.73 -48.63
C LYS A 2 -12.33 13.76 -47.39
N ARG A 3 -13.51 13.13 -47.46
CA ARG A 3 -14.52 13.16 -46.38
C ARG A 3 -14.33 12.05 -45.33
N ILE A 4 -13.75 10.92 -45.73
CA ILE A 4 -13.51 9.76 -44.86
C ILE A 4 -12.36 10.05 -43.87
N THR A 5 -11.33 10.75 -44.33
CA THR A 5 -10.17 11.16 -43.50
C THR A 5 -10.57 12.12 -42.38
N ILE A 6 -11.52 13.04 -42.63
CA ILE A 6 -12.00 13.97 -41.61
C ILE A 6 -12.82 13.23 -40.54
N PHE A 7 -13.61 12.23 -40.94
CA PHE A 7 -14.42 11.43 -40.03
C PHE A 7 -13.55 10.62 -39.06
N CYS A 8 -12.46 10.00 -39.55
CA CYS A 8 -11.49 9.31 -38.69
C CYS A 8 -10.80 10.25 -37.69
N LEU A 9 -10.54 11.50 -38.07
CA LEU A 9 -9.87 12.46 -37.18
C LEU A 9 -10.78 12.88 -36.01
N VAL A 10 -12.08 13.07 -36.24
CA VAL A 10 -13.05 13.45 -35.19
C VAL A 10 -13.26 12.31 -34.20
N VAL A 11 -13.29 11.06 -34.66
CA VAL A 11 -13.39 9.87 -33.80
C VAL A 11 -12.15 9.74 -32.90
N ALA A 12 -10.96 10.06 -33.42
CA ALA A 12 -9.73 10.01 -32.64
C ALA A 12 -9.71 11.06 -31.50
N ILE A 13 -10.27 12.26 -31.73
CA ILE A 13 -10.32 13.31 -30.70
C ILE A 13 -11.30 12.94 -29.58
N LEU A 14 -12.43 12.31 -29.90
CA LEU A 14 -13.39 11.84 -28.90
C LEU A 14 -12.83 10.73 -27.99
N ALA A 15 -11.95 9.87 -28.52
CA ALA A 15 -11.28 8.84 -27.72
C ALA A 15 -10.26 9.42 -26.71
N ILE A 16 -9.61 10.55 -27.05
CA ILE A 16 -8.66 11.24 -26.15
C ILE A 16 -9.40 11.97 -25.01
N GLN A 17 -10.64 12.40 -25.27
CA GLN A 17 -11.46 13.11 -24.30
C GLN A 17 -12.28 12.19 -23.39
N ALA A 18 -12.15 10.86 -23.51
CA ALA A 18 -12.72 9.95 -22.54
C ALA A 18 -12.13 10.31 -21.16
N PRO A 19 -12.94 10.83 -20.21
CA PRO A 19 -12.44 11.07 -18.88
C PRO A 19 -11.98 9.71 -18.36
N VAL A 20 -10.75 9.66 -17.84
CA VAL A 20 -10.20 8.50 -17.13
C VAL A 20 -10.91 8.38 -15.77
N ALA A 21 -12.24 8.40 -15.80
CA ALA A 21 -13.12 8.28 -14.67
C ALA A 21 -13.54 6.83 -14.63
N LEU A 22 -12.74 6.04 -13.92
CA LEU A 22 -13.15 4.96 -13.02
C LEU A 22 -11.90 4.16 -12.63
N ALA A 23 -10.90 4.84 -12.07
CA ALA A 23 -10.13 4.19 -11.02
C ALA A 23 -11.11 4.00 -9.85
N GLN A 24 -11.86 2.89 -9.86
CA GLN A 24 -12.58 2.45 -8.67
C GLN A 24 -11.56 2.48 -7.55
N THR A 25 -11.75 3.42 -6.62
CA THR A 25 -11.02 3.45 -5.37
C THR A 25 -11.52 2.23 -4.63
N VAL A 26 -10.90 1.09 -4.89
CA VAL A 26 -11.09 -0.12 -4.10
C VAL A 26 -10.72 0.32 -2.69
N LYS A 27 -11.74 0.58 -1.87
CA LYS A 27 -11.58 0.79 -0.43
C LYS A 27 -11.16 -0.58 0.09
N VAL A 28 -9.86 -0.84 0.01
CA VAL A 28 -9.26 -1.97 0.69
C VAL A 28 -9.51 -1.70 2.17
N ASP A 29 -10.18 -2.62 2.86
CA ASP A 29 -10.36 -2.57 4.32
C ASP A 29 -8.98 -2.68 4.99
N SER A 30 -8.26 -1.58 4.98
CA SER A 30 -6.89 -1.47 5.47
C SER A 30 -6.93 -1.12 6.94
N LYS A 31 -6.25 -1.93 7.74
CA LYS A 31 -5.93 -1.61 9.12
C LYS A 31 -4.65 -0.78 9.16
N VAL A 32 -4.50 0.05 10.20
CA VAL A 32 -3.32 0.88 10.39
C VAL A 32 -2.64 0.49 11.68
N VAL A 33 -1.32 0.32 11.63
CA VAL A 33 -0.48 0.29 12.82
C VAL A 33 0.47 1.49 12.77
N LYS A 34 0.69 2.10 13.93
CA LYS A 34 1.65 3.18 14.12
C LYS A 34 2.85 2.62 14.85
N VAL A 35 4.03 2.87 14.32
CA VAL A 35 5.28 2.33 14.84
C VAL A 35 6.29 3.47 14.90
N ASP A 36 7.13 3.50 15.92
CA ASP A 36 8.23 4.46 15.98
C ASP A 36 9.29 4.12 14.91
N GLN A 37 9.89 5.14 14.31
CA GLN A 37 10.97 4.94 13.34
C GLN A 37 12.17 4.19 13.92
N LYS A 38 12.44 4.30 15.22
CA LYS A 38 13.52 3.55 15.90
C LYS A 38 13.28 2.05 15.83
N GLU A 39 12.06 1.58 16.08
CA GLU A 39 11.72 0.15 16.00
C GLU A 39 11.91 -0.39 14.57
N LEU A 40 11.60 0.42 13.55
CA LEU A 40 11.90 0.08 12.16
C LEU A 40 13.40 -0.08 11.94
N ILE A 41 14.21 0.87 12.39
CA ILE A 41 15.67 0.86 12.16
C ILE A 41 16.32 -0.31 12.90
N GLU A 42 15.93 -0.56 14.14
CA GLU A 42 16.43 -1.68 14.94
C GLU A 42 16.11 -3.02 14.27
N LEU A 43 14.85 -3.21 13.86
CA LEU A 43 14.44 -4.44 13.22
C LEU A 43 15.08 -4.61 11.84
N ALA A 44 15.17 -3.54 11.05
CA ALA A 44 15.82 -3.58 9.75
C ALA A 44 17.32 -3.90 9.88
N SER A 45 17.99 -3.36 10.90
CA SER A 45 19.40 -3.68 11.20
C SER A 45 19.59 -5.14 11.59
N SER A 46 18.70 -5.70 12.42
CA SER A 46 18.71 -7.12 12.78
C SER A 46 18.48 -8.04 11.57
N GLU A 47 17.67 -7.60 10.61
CA GLU A 47 17.40 -8.33 9.36
C GLU A 47 18.40 -7.99 8.24
N LYS A 48 19.50 -7.29 8.57
CA LYS A 48 20.54 -6.85 7.62
C LYS A 48 20.00 -6.06 6.42
N PHE A 49 18.84 -5.43 6.58
CA PHE A 49 18.12 -4.71 5.52
C PHE A 49 17.75 -5.58 4.31
N ASP A 50 17.70 -6.91 4.46
CA ASP A 50 17.48 -7.84 3.35
C ASP A 50 16.14 -7.62 2.63
N SER A 51 15.07 -7.25 3.36
CA SER A 51 13.77 -6.98 2.77
C SER A 51 12.91 -6.05 3.61
N LEU A 52 12.68 -4.83 3.10
CA LEU A 52 11.76 -3.86 3.71
C LEU A 52 10.35 -4.46 3.92
N GLN A 53 9.86 -5.24 2.96
CA GLN A 53 8.52 -5.83 3.06
C GLN A 53 8.42 -6.84 4.21
N LEU A 54 9.50 -7.60 4.46
CA LEU A 54 9.57 -8.54 5.58
C LEU A 54 9.64 -7.82 6.93
N VAL A 55 10.45 -6.76 7.02
CA VAL A 55 10.55 -5.89 8.21
C VAL A 55 9.18 -5.29 8.54
N LEU A 56 8.48 -4.70 7.56
CA LEU A 56 7.15 -4.12 7.77
C LEU A 56 6.12 -5.16 8.25
N LYS A 57 6.14 -6.38 7.71
CA LYS A 57 5.25 -7.47 8.17
C LYS A 57 5.55 -7.88 9.62
N LYS A 58 6.83 -7.94 10.01
CA LYS A 58 7.24 -8.25 11.38
C LYS A 58 6.84 -7.15 12.37
N LEU A 59 6.99 -5.88 12.02
CA LEU A 59 6.51 -4.76 12.86
C LEU A 59 5.00 -4.82 13.10
N VAL A 60 4.22 -5.09 12.05
CA VAL A 60 2.77 -5.29 12.16
C VAL A 60 2.46 -6.48 13.08
N GLN A 61 3.18 -7.60 12.92
CA GLN A 61 2.99 -8.79 13.72
C GLN A 61 3.30 -8.56 15.21
N GLN A 62 4.39 -7.87 15.52
CA GLN A 62 4.80 -7.54 16.89
C GLN A 62 3.74 -6.67 17.57
N ASN A 63 3.33 -5.58 16.93
CA ASN A 63 2.32 -4.67 17.46
C ASN A 63 0.94 -5.33 17.65
N LEU A 64 0.53 -6.18 16.69
CA LEU A 64 -0.71 -6.98 16.83
C LEU A 64 -0.68 -7.95 18.01
N SER A 65 0.50 -8.47 18.35
CA SER A 65 0.69 -9.38 19.48
C SER A 65 0.65 -8.66 20.82
N THR A 66 1.03 -7.37 20.85
CA THR A 66 1.05 -6.53 22.05
C THR A 66 -0.32 -5.93 22.38
N GLU A 67 -1.05 -5.40 21.38
CA GLU A 67 -2.31 -4.66 21.63
C GLU A 67 -3.54 -5.54 21.85
N LYS A 68 -3.57 -6.75 21.29
CA LYS A 68 -4.68 -7.68 21.48
C LYS A 68 -4.09 -9.07 21.67
N LYS A 69 -4.57 -9.81 22.67
CA LYS A 69 -4.27 -11.23 22.95
C LYS A 69 -4.67 -12.19 21.80
N ILE A 70 -4.43 -11.83 20.55
CA ILE A 70 -4.66 -12.65 19.37
C ILE A 70 -3.41 -13.50 19.23
N LYS A 71 -3.57 -14.82 19.45
CA LYS A 71 -2.52 -15.82 19.24
C LYS A 71 -1.87 -15.59 17.88
N SER A 72 -0.58 -15.22 17.90
CA SER A 72 0.40 -15.32 16.80
C SER A 72 -0.21 -15.26 15.39
N VAL A 73 -0.45 -14.05 14.89
CA VAL A 73 -0.79 -13.87 13.47
C VAL A 73 0.44 -14.26 12.64
N LYS A 74 0.32 -15.28 11.78
CA LYS A 74 1.44 -15.71 10.91
C LYS A 74 1.77 -14.61 9.90
N LEU A 75 3.06 -14.36 9.65
CA LEU A 75 3.54 -13.39 8.64
C LEU A 75 2.91 -13.56 7.26
N LYS A 76 2.63 -14.81 6.85
CA LYS A 76 2.00 -15.11 5.55
C LYS A 76 0.59 -14.52 5.41
N LYS A 77 -0.11 -14.26 6.52
CA LYS A 77 -1.45 -13.67 6.56
C LYS A 77 -1.43 -12.14 6.51
N ILE A 78 -0.24 -11.52 6.62
CA ILE A 78 -0.10 -10.07 6.63
C ILE A 78 0.27 -9.60 5.23
N THR A 79 -0.60 -8.80 4.63
CA THR A 79 -0.34 -8.09 3.38
C THR A 79 -0.15 -6.62 3.67
N ILE A 80 0.99 -6.06 3.25
CA ILE A 80 1.26 -4.63 3.36
C ILE A 80 0.69 -3.95 2.13
N ILE A 81 -0.21 -3.00 2.35
CA ILE A 81 -0.88 -2.23 1.30
C ILE A 81 -0.07 -0.97 1.00
N ASN A 82 0.33 -0.25 2.04
CA ASN A 82 1.08 1.00 1.93
C ASN A 82 1.79 1.31 3.25
N PHE A 83 2.77 2.21 3.24
CA PHE A 83 3.34 2.80 4.45
C PHE A 83 3.61 4.29 4.22
N LYS A 84 3.47 5.10 5.27
CA LYS A 84 3.71 6.55 5.23
C LYS A 84 4.48 7.01 6.47
N TYR A 85 5.47 7.86 6.26
CA TYR A 85 6.13 8.58 7.34
C TYR A 85 5.33 9.83 7.71
N SER A 86 5.06 10.00 9.00
CA SER A 86 4.50 11.23 9.57
C SER A 86 5.65 12.13 10.03
N LEU A 87 5.40 13.44 10.13
CA LEU A 87 6.38 14.42 10.60
C LEU A 87 6.89 14.13 12.03
N ASP A 88 6.15 13.35 12.81
CA ASP A 88 6.46 13.01 14.21
C ASP A 88 7.36 11.77 14.36
N ASN A 89 8.15 11.40 13.34
CA ASN A 89 8.92 10.14 13.31
C ASN A 89 8.09 8.85 13.50
N ILE A 90 6.78 8.94 13.20
CA ILE A 90 5.87 7.80 13.26
C ILE A 90 5.69 7.22 11.86
N LEU A 91 5.96 5.93 11.74
CA LEU A 91 5.63 5.14 10.56
C LEU A 91 4.21 4.61 10.68
N LYS A 92 3.35 4.97 9.73
CA LYS A 92 1.99 4.43 9.58
C LYS A 92 2.02 3.32 8.53
N ILE A 93 1.79 2.08 8.96
CA ILE A 93 1.76 0.92 8.06
C ILE A 93 0.30 0.51 7.86
N TYR A 94 -0.14 0.53 6.60
CA TYR A 94 -1.46 0.09 6.16
C TYR A 94 -1.37 -1.37 5.75
N TYR A 95 -2.14 -2.23 6.40
CA TYR A 95 -2.08 -3.68 6.20
C TYR A 95 -3.46 -4.32 6.15
N GLN A 96 -3.52 -5.52 5.59
CA GLN A 96 -4.69 -6.40 5.60
C GLN A 96 -4.30 -7.77 6.15
N LEU A 97 -5.23 -8.39 6.88
CA LEU A 97 -5.12 -9.77 7.33
C LEU A 97 -5.93 -10.67 6.40
N GLN A 98 -5.32 -11.78 5.97
CA GLN A 98 -5.94 -12.88 5.22
C GLN A 98 -6.22 -14.09 6.11
#